data_AF-A0A3M9Y2F6-F1
#
_entry.id   AF-A0A3M9Y2F6-F1
#
_cell.length_a   1.000
_cell.length_b   1.000
_cell.length_c   1.000
_cell.angle_alpha   90.00
_cell.angle_beta   90.00
_cell.angle_gamma   90.00
#
_symmetry.space_group_name_H-M   'P 1'
#
loop_
_entity.id
_entity.type
_entity.pdbx_description
1 polymer ?
#
loop_
_entity_poly.entity_id
_entity_poly.type
_entity_poly.pdbx_seq_one_letter_code
_entity_poly.pdbx_strand_id
1 'polypeptide(L)'
;MSRVGAGGAQSGINISRPRHQIPPTRATSFLETLRSSGSSGSSVLRFFDSMPFPFVLPTTSSFSFSTSFSCESHPSLPLTASTYRGVVRDALKKHKRLPPSAQSPHISSLITALNAYLPYLFAIDAGLTRKGPHAAEITVSQTAPLAIEWRPTLSDSHVPGREPPRVKVQSLDHEVAFVLATLAHAYTLAGRIALQPLYVTSVAAPSAQERTVAIQTATKHLLEAASLYDHVATRAEGSSSPAPSVDISPPVLRGLASQAHAEATLLAVLKDDPYPAVVSQTRNEADKEWMYRTPSLPKVRAHLFARLSLAAAEHASQAATLCGTRLSGAPPLNPALLRYLDDTRRTSRARACRFFAIDAEIAGETGTALAWLRAALQELGVESRTDAAATAAKKSSLGAGFSRLRKDWAEKREDKKVERETAWGADGGKMEETRVIEHLEVKWTKINDLVTTQAIPTTGSVLAQMPSGREIHTIKPFQPAELDRSVLEATRAPPDRSDDFGEALSSDDEAKGQQHTEPPGAYPGARQDHHGGSSYY
;
A
#
# COMPACT_ATOMS: atom_id res chain seq x y z
N MET A 1 68.06 -51.96 26.82
CA MET A 1 67.46 -52.71 25.70
C MET A 1 66.31 -51.86 25.16
N SER A 2 66.09 -51.54 23.88
CA SER A 2 66.84 -51.59 22.59
C SER A 2 65.93 -50.87 21.55
N ARG A 3 66.34 -50.10 20.52
CA ARG A 3 67.62 -49.62 19.92
C ARG A 3 67.35 -48.18 19.39
N VAL A 4 68.31 -47.24 19.37
CA VAL A 4 69.25 -46.90 18.27
C VAL A 4 68.56 -46.71 16.89
N GLY A 5 68.72 -45.59 16.16
CA GLY A 5 69.47 -44.34 16.46
C GLY A 5 69.79 -43.51 15.19
N ALA A 6 70.62 -42.45 15.37
CA ALA A 6 71.25 -41.57 14.36
C ALA A 6 70.32 -40.73 13.43
N GLY A 7 70.66 -39.51 13.02
CA GLY A 7 71.87 -38.70 13.25
C GLY A 7 72.49 -38.23 11.94
N GLY A 8 72.66 -36.91 11.74
CA GLY A 8 73.31 -36.36 10.54
C GLY A 8 73.11 -34.85 10.38
N ALA A 9 74.16 -34.08 10.67
CA ALA A 9 74.27 -32.65 10.37
C ALA A 9 75.46 -32.42 9.41
N GLN A 10 75.62 -31.18 8.91
CA GLN A 10 76.63 -30.65 7.96
C GLN A 10 76.11 -30.48 6.51
N SER A 11 76.61 -29.54 5.70
CA SER A 11 77.25 -28.22 5.97
C SER A 11 77.49 -27.51 4.64
N GLY A 12 77.21 -26.20 4.56
CA GLY A 12 77.87 -25.24 3.65
C GLY A 12 77.89 -25.47 2.13
N ILE A 13 77.55 -24.42 1.37
CA ILE A 13 78.54 -23.64 0.57
C ILE A 13 77.82 -22.44 -0.05
N ASN A 14 78.51 -21.30 -0.08
CA ASN A 14 77.99 -20.02 -0.55
C ASN A 14 78.84 -19.59 -1.76
N ILE A 15 78.23 -19.45 -2.95
CA ILE A 15 78.91 -18.96 -4.17
C ILE A 15 78.06 -17.86 -4.82
N SER A 16 78.74 -16.87 -5.40
CA SER A 16 78.25 -15.50 -5.53
C SER A 16 78.03 -15.04 -6.99
N ARG A 17 76.90 -14.36 -7.25
CA ARG A 17 76.70 -13.30 -8.28
C ARG A 17 76.77 -13.75 -9.76
N PRO A 18 76.18 -12.99 -10.74
CA PRO A 18 76.07 -11.52 -10.79
C PRO A 18 74.66 -10.91 -10.99
N ARG A 19 74.64 -9.57 -10.98
CA ARG A 19 73.46 -8.70 -11.20
C ARG A 19 73.08 -8.66 -12.68
N HIS A 20 71.77 -8.60 -12.96
CA HIS A 20 71.25 -7.65 -13.93
C HIS A 20 70.01 -6.95 -13.33
N GLN A 21 70.01 -5.62 -13.38
CA GLN A 21 68.85 -4.80 -12.98
C GLN A 21 67.98 -4.54 -14.21
N ILE A 22 66.68 -4.83 -14.09
CA ILE A 22 65.63 -4.36 -15.01
C ILE A 22 64.52 -3.80 -14.10
N PRO A 23 64.01 -2.58 -14.33
CA PRO A 23 63.11 -1.92 -13.38
C PRO A 23 61.66 -2.45 -13.50
N PRO A 24 60.95 -2.67 -12.39
CA PRO A 24 59.51 -2.91 -12.43
C PRO A 24 58.76 -1.60 -12.65
N THR A 25 58.38 -1.32 -13.90
CA THR A 25 57.48 -0.23 -14.27
C THR A 25 56.05 -0.47 -13.78
N ARG A 26 55.47 0.54 -13.13
CA ARG A 26 54.02 0.79 -12.93
C ARG A 26 53.05 -0.34 -13.32
N ALA A 27 52.87 -1.33 -12.44
CA ALA A 27 51.79 -2.32 -12.55
C ALA A 27 51.17 -2.75 -11.20
N THR A 28 51.64 -2.19 -10.08
CA THR A 28 51.28 -2.66 -8.73
C THR A 28 50.29 -1.75 -7.98
N SER A 29 50.09 -0.50 -8.39
CA SER A 29 49.28 0.49 -7.62
C SER A 29 47.79 0.55 -7.95
N PHE A 30 47.23 -0.45 -8.66
CA PHE A 30 45.80 -0.46 -9.03
C PHE A 30 45.05 -1.71 -8.53
N LEU A 31 45.77 -2.79 -8.20
CA LEU A 31 45.19 -4.01 -7.63
C LEU A 31 45.13 -3.99 -6.09
N GLU A 32 45.92 -3.14 -5.43
CA GLU A 32 45.83 -2.94 -3.97
C GLU A 32 44.57 -2.15 -3.56
N THR A 33 44.04 -1.29 -4.44
CA THR A 33 42.84 -0.47 -4.18
C THR A 33 41.52 -1.26 -4.18
N LEU A 34 41.54 -2.54 -4.57
CA LEU A 34 40.35 -3.40 -4.68
C LEU A 34 40.40 -4.64 -3.78
N ARG A 35 41.35 -4.73 -2.84
CA ARG A 35 41.59 -5.97 -2.07
C ARG A 35 41.88 -5.84 -0.58
N SER A 36 41.40 -4.79 0.08
CA SER A 36 41.20 -4.77 1.54
C SER A 36 39.71 -4.62 1.87
N SER A 37 39.16 -5.22 2.92
CA SER A 37 39.51 -6.44 3.65
C SER A 37 38.29 -6.80 4.50
N GLY A 38 37.93 -8.08 4.63
CA GLY A 38 36.70 -8.47 5.33
C GLY A 38 36.79 -8.50 6.86
N SER A 39 35.61 -8.68 7.48
CA SER A 39 35.33 -9.09 8.87
C SER A 39 34.89 -8.02 9.88
N SER A 40 33.69 -8.28 10.43
CA SER A 40 33.09 -7.80 11.69
C SER A 40 32.69 -6.33 11.84
N GLY A 41 31.50 -6.11 12.44
CA GLY A 41 30.95 -4.79 12.76
C GLY A 41 29.63 -4.47 12.03
N SER A 42 28.51 -4.99 12.52
CA SER A 42 27.17 -4.68 12.00
C SER A 42 26.83 -3.19 12.11
N SER A 43 26.48 -2.52 11.00
CA SER A 43 25.49 -1.42 10.88
C SER A 43 25.63 -0.66 9.54
N VAL A 44 24.85 -1.03 8.51
CA VAL A 44 24.51 -0.17 7.35
C VAL A 44 23.11 -0.58 6.83
N LEU A 45 22.08 0.23 7.07
CA LEU A 45 20.66 -0.14 6.89
C LEU A 45 19.72 1.10 6.78
N ARG A 46 19.22 1.53 5.60
CA ARG A 46 18.34 2.74 5.43
C ARG A 46 17.33 2.72 4.24
N PHE A 47 16.27 1.92 4.25
CA PHE A 47 15.68 1.27 3.05
C PHE A 47 14.18 1.55 2.77
N PHE A 48 13.78 1.68 1.48
CA PHE A 48 12.48 2.22 0.97
C PHE A 48 11.93 1.53 -0.30
N ASP A 49 10.76 0.85 -0.32
CA ASP A 49 10.20 0.33 -1.61
C ASP A 49 8.74 -0.24 -1.61
N SER A 50 7.91 0.05 -0.61
CA SER A 50 6.50 -0.39 -0.52
C SER A 50 5.62 0.71 0.08
N MET A 51 4.63 1.17 -0.68
CA MET A 51 3.81 2.34 -0.35
C MET A 51 2.32 2.00 -0.53
N PRO A 52 1.57 1.65 0.54
CA PRO A 52 0.17 1.28 0.45
C PRO A 52 -0.74 2.38 -0.13
N PHE A 53 -1.87 1.98 -0.73
CA PHE A 53 -2.77 2.92 -1.40
C PHE A 53 -3.38 3.97 -0.44
N PRO A 54 -3.42 5.26 -0.82
CA PRO A 54 -4.08 6.32 -0.04
C PRO A 54 -5.62 6.26 -0.17
N PHE A 55 -6.26 5.30 0.49
CA PHE A 55 -7.72 5.21 0.50
C PHE A 55 -8.39 6.47 1.07
N VAL A 56 -9.49 6.90 0.42
CA VAL A 56 -10.43 7.86 0.98
C VAL A 56 -11.48 7.07 1.75
N LEU A 57 -11.70 7.42 3.02
CA LEU A 57 -12.67 6.72 3.85
C LEU A 57 -14.10 7.21 3.56
N PRO A 58 -15.09 6.29 3.44
CA PRO A 58 -16.46 6.64 3.10
C PRO A 58 -17.17 7.33 4.27
N THR A 59 -18.37 7.87 4.02
CA THR A 59 -19.19 8.51 5.07
C THR A 59 -20.62 7.99 5.04
N THR A 60 -21.25 7.86 6.22
CA THR A 60 -22.60 7.31 6.36
C THR A 60 -23.61 8.33 6.91
N SER A 61 -24.91 8.05 6.77
CA SER A 61 -26.04 8.83 7.29
C SER A 61 -26.24 8.62 8.80
N SER A 62 -27.12 9.42 9.39
CA SER A 62 -27.85 9.02 10.60
C SER A 62 -28.60 7.70 10.34
N PHE A 63 -28.73 6.88 11.36
CA PHE A 63 -29.65 5.75 11.41
C PHE A 63 -29.73 5.28 12.86
N SER A 64 -30.92 4.89 13.32
CA SER A 64 -31.10 4.17 14.58
C SER A 64 -31.61 2.77 14.30
N PHE A 65 -30.99 1.75 14.88
CA PHE A 65 -31.52 0.38 14.81
C PHE A 65 -32.87 0.26 15.54
N SER A 66 -33.15 1.07 16.56
CA SER A 66 -34.42 1.03 17.30
C SER A 66 -35.66 1.34 16.44
N THR A 67 -35.51 2.00 15.29
CA THR A 67 -36.64 2.32 14.38
C THR A 67 -36.89 1.23 13.34
N SER A 68 -35.90 0.39 13.02
CA SER A 68 -36.04 -0.71 12.05
C SER A 68 -35.99 -2.12 12.67
N PHE A 69 -35.56 -2.26 13.92
CA PHE A 69 -35.39 -3.54 14.60
C PHE A 69 -35.88 -3.47 16.05
N SER A 70 -36.57 -4.53 16.47
CA SER A 70 -36.84 -4.81 17.89
C SER A 70 -36.12 -6.09 18.31
N CYS A 71 -35.74 -6.17 19.58
CA CYS A 71 -35.10 -7.35 20.16
C CYS A 71 -35.79 -7.72 21.48
N GLU A 72 -36.69 -8.70 21.45
CA GLU A 72 -37.49 -9.08 22.63
C GLU A 72 -36.61 -9.59 23.78
N SER A 73 -35.56 -10.33 23.43
CA SER A 73 -34.60 -10.91 24.39
C SER A 73 -33.65 -9.89 25.03
N HIS A 74 -33.32 -8.82 24.31
CA HIS A 74 -32.27 -7.84 24.68
C HIS A 74 -32.71 -6.44 24.22
N PRO A 75 -33.70 -5.81 24.89
CA PRO A 75 -34.40 -4.65 24.34
C PRO A 75 -33.55 -3.39 24.13
N SER A 76 -32.45 -3.22 24.87
CA SER A 76 -31.53 -2.10 24.66
C SER A 76 -30.46 -2.36 23.59
N LEU A 77 -30.29 -3.59 23.10
CA LEU A 77 -29.28 -3.93 22.07
C LEU A 77 -29.39 -3.06 20.79
N PRO A 78 -30.59 -2.83 20.19
CA PRO A 78 -30.71 -1.93 19.05
C PRO A 78 -30.28 -0.50 19.37
N LEU A 79 -30.69 0.04 20.53
CA LEU A 79 -30.33 1.41 20.92
C LEU A 79 -28.82 1.54 21.17
N THR A 80 -28.20 0.57 21.86
CA THR A 80 -26.75 0.55 22.07
C THR A 80 -26.00 0.49 20.74
N ALA A 81 -26.46 -0.33 19.79
CA ALA A 81 -25.88 -0.37 18.44
C ALA A 81 -26.01 0.99 17.72
N SER A 82 -27.14 1.70 17.85
CA SER A 82 -27.31 3.07 17.34
C SER A 82 -26.27 4.04 17.92
N THR A 83 -26.02 3.98 19.22
CA THR A 83 -25.04 4.83 19.92
C THR A 83 -23.63 4.61 19.36
N TYR A 84 -23.15 3.37 19.29
CA TYR A 84 -21.82 3.07 18.73
C TYR A 84 -21.73 3.40 17.22
N ARG A 85 -22.80 3.18 16.46
CA ARG A 85 -22.89 3.62 15.05
C ARG A 85 -22.78 5.14 14.92
N GLY A 86 -23.39 5.90 15.83
CA GLY A 86 -23.29 7.35 15.92
C GLY A 86 -21.84 7.81 16.11
N VAL A 87 -21.10 7.18 17.03
CA VAL A 87 -19.68 7.44 17.25
C VAL A 87 -18.85 7.17 15.98
N VAL A 88 -19.09 6.05 15.28
CA VAL A 88 -18.43 5.74 13.99
C VAL A 88 -18.75 6.79 12.93
N ARG A 89 -20.02 7.16 12.76
CA ARG A 89 -20.47 8.20 11.82
C ARG A 89 -19.76 9.52 12.07
N ASP A 90 -19.64 9.92 13.34
CA ASP A 90 -19.09 11.21 13.71
C ASP A 90 -17.55 11.22 13.65
N ALA A 91 -16.90 10.08 13.95
CA ALA A 91 -15.48 9.88 13.67
C ALA A 91 -15.15 9.95 12.16
N LEU A 92 -15.97 9.34 11.29
CA LEU A 92 -15.82 9.43 9.84
C LEU A 92 -16.05 10.86 9.31
N LYS A 93 -17.11 11.54 9.77
CA LYS A 93 -17.38 12.95 9.45
C LYS A 93 -16.23 13.86 9.89
N LYS A 94 -15.69 13.64 11.10
CA LYS A 94 -14.54 14.38 11.62
C LYS A 94 -13.29 14.13 10.76
N HIS A 95 -12.94 12.88 10.50
CA HIS A 95 -11.78 12.51 9.68
C HIS A 95 -11.82 13.19 8.30
N LYS A 96 -12.95 13.14 7.59
CA LYS A 96 -13.15 13.80 6.29
C LYS A 96 -12.95 15.33 6.35
N ARG A 97 -13.31 15.97 7.47
CA ARG A 97 -13.20 17.43 7.67
C ARG A 97 -11.80 17.89 8.13
N LEU A 98 -10.96 16.97 8.63
CA LEU A 98 -9.61 17.30 9.06
C LEU A 98 -8.70 17.61 7.86
N PRO A 99 -7.76 18.58 7.96
CA PRO A 99 -6.72 18.76 6.96
C PRO A 99 -5.82 17.50 6.90
N PRO A 100 -5.15 17.21 5.76
CA PRO A 100 -4.40 15.96 5.57
C PRO A 100 -3.40 15.64 6.70
N SER A 101 -2.65 16.63 7.20
CA SER A 101 -1.69 16.45 8.30
C SER A 101 -2.32 16.10 9.65
N ALA A 102 -3.62 16.31 9.83
CA ALA A 102 -4.36 15.92 11.03
C ALA A 102 -5.17 14.62 10.83
N GLN A 103 -5.26 14.10 9.60
CA GLN A 103 -5.96 12.84 9.31
C GLN A 103 -5.17 11.63 9.84
N SER A 104 -3.85 11.61 9.68
CA SER A 104 -2.96 10.53 10.13
C SER A 104 -3.11 10.17 11.62
N PRO A 105 -2.95 11.09 12.59
CA PRO A 105 -3.14 10.75 14.02
C PRO A 105 -4.58 10.34 14.36
N HIS A 106 -5.58 10.70 13.54
CA HIS A 106 -6.99 10.35 13.77
C HIS A 106 -7.34 8.89 13.40
N ILE A 107 -6.52 8.22 12.58
CA ILE A 107 -6.81 6.84 12.12
C ILE A 107 -6.94 5.86 13.29
N SER A 108 -6.09 5.97 14.31
CA SER A 108 -6.16 5.11 15.50
C SER A 108 -7.51 5.22 16.22
N SER A 109 -8.00 6.45 16.44
CA SER A 109 -9.31 6.69 17.07
C SER A 109 -10.47 6.13 16.24
N LEU A 110 -10.38 6.18 14.90
CA LEU A 110 -11.39 5.62 14.02
C LEU A 110 -11.40 4.08 14.04
N ILE A 111 -10.22 3.45 14.02
CA ILE A 111 -10.08 1.99 14.19
C ILE A 111 -10.71 1.54 15.52
N THR A 112 -10.47 2.28 16.60
CA THR A 112 -11.10 2.00 17.91
C THR A 112 -12.62 2.12 17.85
N ALA A 113 -13.17 3.17 17.24
CA ALA A 113 -14.62 3.34 17.11
C ALA A 113 -15.29 2.22 16.29
N LEU A 114 -14.66 1.82 15.17
CA LEU A 114 -15.14 0.72 14.32
C LEU A 114 -15.14 -0.62 15.05
N ASN A 115 -14.03 -0.96 15.73
CA ASN A 115 -13.95 -2.19 16.52
C ASN A 115 -14.91 -2.21 17.72
N ALA A 116 -15.22 -1.05 18.32
CA ALA A 116 -16.21 -0.96 19.40
C ALA A 116 -17.66 -1.14 18.92
N TYR A 117 -17.96 -0.80 17.65
CA TYR A 117 -19.29 -0.97 17.05
C TYR A 117 -19.53 -2.41 16.56
N LEU A 118 -18.53 -3.06 15.99
CA LEU A 118 -18.65 -4.38 15.35
C LEU A 118 -19.35 -5.45 16.23
N PRO A 119 -19.05 -5.64 17.52
CA PRO A 119 -19.73 -6.62 18.37
C PRO A 119 -21.25 -6.44 18.44
N TYR A 120 -21.74 -5.20 18.56
CA TYR A 120 -23.17 -4.91 18.60
C TYR A 120 -23.84 -5.16 17.24
N LEU A 121 -23.15 -4.82 16.15
CA LEU A 121 -23.63 -5.10 14.80
C LEU A 121 -23.72 -6.60 14.53
N PHE A 122 -22.71 -7.38 14.93
CA PHE A 122 -22.71 -8.84 14.81
C PHE A 122 -23.74 -9.51 15.73
N ALA A 123 -24.01 -8.97 16.91
CA ALA A 123 -25.06 -9.49 17.80
C ALA A 123 -26.46 -9.33 17.18
N ILE A 124 -26.75 -8.20 16.53
CA ILE A 124 -28.00 -7.99 15.78
C ILE A 124 -28.08 -8.94 14.58
N ASP A 125 -26.98 -9.07 13.82
CA ASP A 125 -26.88 -9.98 12.68
C ASP A 125 -27.09 -11.46 13.06
N ALA A 126 -26.50 -11.91 14.17
CA ALA A 126 -26.66 -13.25 14.70
C ALA A 126 -28.13 -13.53 15.10
N GLY A 127 -28.78 -12.56 15.73
CA GLY A 127 -30.19 -12.65 16.12
C GLY A 127 -31.17 -12.70 14.94
N LEU A 128 -30.85 -12.02 13.83
CA LEU A 128 -31.64 -12.05 12.59
C LEU A 128 -31.40 -13.31 11.76
N THR A 129 -30.14 -13.68 11.55
CA THR A 129 -29.76 -14.81 10.69
C THR A 129 -29.88 -16.17 11.38
N ARG A 130 -30.03 -16.18 12.71
CA ARG A 130 -29.97 -17.36 13.58
C ARG A 130 -28.67 -18.16 13.43
N LYS A 131 -27.56 -17.47 13.13
CA LYS A 131 -26.22 -18.04 12.92
C LYS A 131 -25.19 -17.32 13.78
N GLY A 132 -24.19 -18.07 14.22
CA GLY A 132 -23.07 -17.53 14.99
C GLY A 132 -23.30 -17.51 16.51
N PRO A 133 -22.41 -16.81 17.25
CA PRO A 133 -22.40 -16.75 18.70
C PRO A 133 -23.69 -16.14 19.25
N HIS A 134 -24.19 -16.67 20.37
CA HIS A 134 -25.42 -16.22 21.06
C HIS A 134 -26.70 -16.14 20.20
N ALA A 135 -26.72 -16.63 18.96
CA ALA A 135 -27.86 -16.55 18.04
C ALA A 135 -29.14 -17.26 18.54
N ALA A 136 -28.99 -18.20 19.48
CA ALA A 136 -30.10 -18.86 20.19
C ALA A 136 -30.65 -18.04 21.37
N GLU A 137 -29.84 -17.13 21.94
CA GLU A 137 -30.23 -16.25 23.05
C GLU A 137 -30.80 -14.92 22.56
N ILE A 138 -30.34 -14.45 21.39
CA ILE A 138 -30.72 -13.16 20.81
C ILE A 138 -31.84 -13.38 19.78
N THR A 139 -33.02 -12.79 20.02
CA THR A 139 -34.16 -12.78 19.09
C THR A 139 -34.41 -11.36 18.63
N VAL A 140 -33.98 -11.05 17.40
CA VAL A 140 -34.24 -9.79 16.70
C VAL A 140 -35.31 -10.02 15.64
N SER A 141 -36.24 -9.07 15.51
CA SER A 141 -37.16 -8.95 14.37
C SER A 141 -36.98 -7.61 13.68
N GLN A 142 -36.98 -7.62 12.35
CA GLN A 142 -36.99 -6.39 11.56
C GLN A 142 -38.43 -5.86 11.49
N THR A 143 -38.65 -4.65 12.01
CA THR A 143 -39.96 -3.99 12.11
C THR A 143 -40.20 -2.98 10.98
N ALA A 144 -39.14 -2.43 10.39
CA ALA A 144 -39.22 -1.51 9.27
C ALA A 144 -38.05 -1.69 8.28
N PRO A 145 -38.16 -1.20 7.03
CA PRO A 145 -37.04 -1.17 6.08
C PRO A 145 -35.82 -0.40 6.62
N LEU A 146 -34.64 -0.76 6.14
CA LEU A 146 -33.39 -0.05 6.44
C LEU A 146 -33.34 1.28 5.67
N ALA A 147 -33.19 2.39 6.40
CA ALA A 147 -33.05 3.74 5.83
C ALA A 147 -31.59 4.25 5.85
N ILE A 148 -30.60 3.35 5.78
CA ILE A 148 -29.18 3.72 5.79
C ILE A 148 -28.72 4.17 4.40
N GLU A 149 -27.95 5.25 4.35
CA GLU A 149 -27.28 5.74 3.15
C GLU A 149 -25.79 6.08 3.40
N TRP A 150 -24.88 5.53 2.60
CA TRP A 150 -23.46 5.92 2.62
C TRP A 150 -22.97 6.48 1.28
N ARG A 151 -21.87 7.23 1.31
CA ARG A 151 -21.15 7.69 0.12
C ARG A 151 -20.01 6.73 -0.21
N PRO A 152 -20.03 6.01 -1.35
CA PRO A 152 -18.90 5.23 -1.83
C PRO A 152 -17.67 6.10 -2.11
N THR A 153 -16.49 5.48 -2.18
CA THR A 153 -15.20 6.13 -2.47
C THR A 153 -14.36 5.42 -3.52
N LEU A 154 -14.68 4.17 -3.88
CA LEU A 154 -13.95 3.42 -4.92
C LEU A 154 -14.57 3.55 -6.32
N SER A 155 -15.82 3.96 -6.45
CA SER A 155 -16.44 4.35 -7.73
C SER A 155 -15.75 5.57 -8.35
N ASP A 156 -15.61 5.58 -9.67
CA ASP A 156 -15.18 6.77 -10.43
C ASP A 156 -16.24 7.89 -10.34
N SER A 157 -15.79 9.14 -10.23
CA SER A 157 -16.66 10.31 -10.29
C SER A 157 -16.49 11.01 -11.64
N HIS A 158 -17.48 10.84 -12.51
CA HIS A 158 -17.52 11.45 -13.85
C HIS A 158 -17.43 12.99 -13.85
N VAL A 159 -17.56 13.65 -12.68
CA VAL A 159 -17.47 15.11 -12.54
C VAL A 159 -16.43 15.48 -11.49
N PRO A 160 -15.26 16.05 -11.89
CA PRO A 160 -14.24 16.51 -10.96
C PRO A 160 -14.81 17.46 -9.90
N GLY A 161 -14.51 17.20 -8.62
CA GLY A 161 -14.98 18.01 -7.49
C GLY A 161 -16.41 17.72 -7.03
N ARG A 162 -17.19 16.89 -7.74
CA ARG A 162 -18.50 16.42 -7.27
C ARG A 162 -18.36 15.12 -6.50
N GLU A 163 -18.90 15.08 -5.28
CA GLU A 163 -18.97 13.84 -4.50
C GLU A 163 -19.90 12.83 -5.18
N PRO A 164 -19.57 11.51 -5.13
CA PRO A 164 -20.46 10.48 -5.64
C PRO A 164 -21.80 10.49 -4.88
N PRO A 165 -22.90 10.11 -5.53
CA PRO A 165 -24.20 10.01 -4.89
C PRO A 165 -24.14 9.00 -3.73
N ARG A 166 -24.96 9.24 -2.70
CA ARG A 166 -25.18 8.23 -1.67
C ARG A 166 -25.86 7.00 -2.29
N VAL A 167 -25.46 5.82 -1.85
CA VAL A 167 -26.15 4.56 -2.17
C VAL A 167 -26.97 4.10 -0.96
N LYS A 168 -28.13 3.50 -1.24
CA LYS A 168 -29.05 3.00 -0.23
C LYS A 168 -28.70 1.57 0.17
N VAL A 169 -28.71 1.33 1.47
CA VAL A 169 -28.59 0.00 2.06
C VAL A 169 -29.92 -0.72 1.94
N GLN A 170 -29.87 -2.03 1.65
CA GLN A 170 -31.05 -2.86 1.44
C GLN A 170 -31.13 -4.04 2.43
N SER A 171 -30.03 -4.38 3.09
CA SER A 171 -29.88 -5.51 3.99
C SER A 171 -28.85 -5.18 5.08
N LEU A 172 -28.87 -5.93 6.20
CA LEU A 172 -27.85 -5.77 7.23
C LEU A 172 -26.46 -6.23 6.75
N ASP A 173 -26.41 -7.23 5.86
CA ASP A 173 -25.18 -7.66 5.15
C ASP A 173 -24.43 -6.48 4.54
N HIS A 174 -25.16 -5.55 3.93
CA HIS A 174 -24.58 -4.36 3.30
C HIS A 174 -23.91 -3.45 4.35
N GLU A 175 -24.56 -3.18 5.49
CA GLU A 175 -23.95 -2.40 6.59
C GLU A 175 -22.73 -3.13 7.21
N VAL A 176 -22.82 -4.45 7.42
CA VAL A 176 -21.68 -5.28 7.87
C VAL A 176 -20.50 -5.17 6.92
N ALA A 177 -20.74 -5.32 5.61
CA ALA A 177 -19.73 -5.21 4.58
C ALA A 177 -19.10 -3.80 4.52
N PHE A 178 -19.93 -2.75 4.65
CA PHE A 178 -19.47 -1.37 4.71
C PHE A 178 -18.55 -1.10 5.91
N VAL A 179 -18.92 -1.53 7.12
CA VAL A 179 -18.13 -1.30 8.34
C VAL A 179 -16.79 -2.04 8.26
N LEU A 180 -16.81 -3.31 7.85
CA LEU A 180 -15.60 -4.13 7.74
C LEU A 180 -14.66 -3.67 6.61
N ALA A 181 -15.18 -3.29 5.43
CA ALA A 181 -14.37 -2.70 4.36
C ALA A 181 -13.78 -1.35 4.79
N THR A 182 -14.54 -0.51 5.50
CA THR A 182 -14.06 0.76 6.08
C THR A 182 -12.93 0.52 7.10
N LEU A 183 -13.05 -0.51 7.94
CA LEU A 183 -12.01 -0.90 8.88
C LEU A 183 -10.75 -1.42 8.17
N ALA A 184 -10.90 -2.21 7.10
CA ALA A 184 -9.80 -2.68 6.28
C ALA A 184 -9.06 -1.50 5.60
N HIS A 185 -9.80 -0.53 5.03
CA HIS A 185 -9.20 0.72 4.50
C HIS A 185 -8.45 1.49 5.60
N ALA A 186 -9.01 1.61 6.80
CA ALA A 186 -8.36 2.28 7.92
C ALA A 186 -7.07 1.56 8.37
N TYR A 187 -7.03 0.23 8.34
CA TYR A 187 -5.80 -0.54 8.57
C TYR A 187 -4.77 -0.36 7.46
N THR A 188 -5.15 -0.35 6.18
CA THR A 188 -4.21 -0.01 5.09
C THR A 188 -3.60 1.38 5.29
N LEU A 189 -4.40 2.36 5.70
CA LEU A 189 -3.91 3.70 6.06
C LEU A 189 -2.99 3.68 7.29
N ALA A 190 -3.30 2.90 8.33
CA ALA A 190 -2.43 2.74 9.50
C ALA A 190 -1.06 2.13 9.13
N GLY A 191 -1.05 1.13 8.23
CA GLY A 191 0.19 0.57 7.69
C GLY A 191 0.99 1.60 6.87
N ARG A 192 0.31 2.43 6.08
CA ARG A 192 0.91 3.54 5.32
C ARG A 192 1.55 4.58 6.26
N ILE A 193 0.87 4.96 7.34
CA ILE A 193 1.39 5.89 8.36
C ILE A 193 2.61 5.29 9.08
N ALA A 194 2.58 4.00 9.43
CA ALA A 194 3.72 3.32 10.05
C ALA A 194 4.96 3.31 9.14
N LEU A 195 4.78 3.29 7.81
CA LEU A 195 5.88 3.32 6.83
C LEU A 195 6.36 4.72 6.46
N GLN A 196 5.55 5.77 6.66
CA GLN A 196 5.90 7.14 6.28
C GLN A 196 7.27 7.61 6.81
N PRO A 197 7.66 7.40 8.10
CA PRO A 197 8.92 7.90 8.63
C PRO A 197 10.16 7.31 7.95
N LEU A 198 9.99 6.21 7.20
CA LEU A 198 11.04 5.69 6.35
C LEU A 198 11.31 6.70 5.21
N TYR A 199 10.30 7.01 4.40
CA TYR A 199 10.47 7.75 3.14
C TYR A 199 10.84 9.24 3.27
N VAL A 200 10.85 9.82 4.47
CA VAL A 200 11.17 11.25 4.66
C VAL A 200 12.67 11.49 4.52
N THR A 201 13.08 12.20 3.46
CA THR A 201 14.50 12.47 3.14
C THR A 201 15.06 13.77 3.73
N SER A 202 14.22 14.66 4.27
CA SER A 202 14.61 15.95 4.86
C SER A 202 15.04 15.89 6.33
N VAL A 203 15.00 14.71 6.95
CA VAL A 203 15.45 14.46 8.33
C VAL A 203 16.53 13.38 8.38
N ALA A 204 17.13 13.18 9.56
CA ALA A 204 18.01 12.05 9.79
C ALA A 204 17.22 10.74 9.61
N ALA A 205 17.76 9.82 8.80
CA ALA A 205 17.09 8.56 8.50
C ALA A 205 16.90 7.71 9.77
N PRO A 206 15.74 7.02 9.91
CA PRO A 206 15.42 6.23 11.11
C PRO A 206 16.41 5.08 11.34
N SER A 207 16.58 4.71 12.60
CA SER A 207 17.47 3.61 13.01
C SER A 207 16.97 2.24 12.51
N ALA A 208 17.87 1.26 12.49
CA ALA A 208 17.55 -0.11 12.14
C ALA A 208 16.41 -0.71 13.01
N GLN A 209 16.33 -0.31 14.28
CA GLN A 209 15.30 -0.77 15.22
C GLN A 209 13.95 -0.12 14.92
N GLU A 210 13.89 1.22 14.82
CA GLU A 210 12.66 1.95 14.47
C GLU A 210 12.09 1.47 13.14
N ARG A 211 12.96 1.23 12.16
CA ARG A 211 12.55 0.66 10.88
C ARG A 211 11.99 -0.76 11.01
N THR A 212 12.60 -1.61 11.80
CA THR A 212 12.10 -2.99 12.02
C THR A 212 10.71 -2.94 12.63
N VAL A 213 10.49 -2.05 13.60
CA VAL A 213 9.16 -1.80 14.21
C VAL A 213 8.18 -1.23 13.18
N ALA A 214 8.56 -0.24 12.38
CA ALA A 214 7.72 0.32 11.32
C ALA A 214 7.23 -0.74 10.32
N ILE A 215 8.13 -1.58 9.82
CA ILE A 215 7.81 -2.66 8.87
C ILE A 215 6.95 -3.74 9.52
N GLN A 216 7.24 -4.15 10.76
CA GLN A 216 6.44 -5.14 11.48
C GLN A 216 5.02 -4.63 11.74
N THR A 217 4.88 -3.37 12.18
CA THR A 217 3.58 -2.72 12.41
C THR A 217 2.78 -2.61 11.10
N ALA A 218 3.41 -2.19 10.00
CA ALA A 218 2.75 -2.11 8.71
C ALA A 218 2.35 -3.47 8.15
N THR A 219 3.22 -4.48 8.26
CA THR A 219 2.92 -5.86 7.86
C THR A 219 1.74 -6.41 8.65
N LYS A 220 1.67 -6.15 9.97
CA LYS A 220 0.51 -6.52 10.79
C LYS A 220 -0.77 -5.87 10.23
N HIS A 221 -0.79 -4.54 10.07
CA HIS A 221 -1.98 -3.84 9.59
C HIS A 221 -2.44 -4.28 8.19
N LEU A 222 -1.52 -4.54 7.26
CA LEU A 222 -1.88 -5.04 5.93
C LEU A 222 -2.44 -6.47 5.96
N LEU A 223 -1.95 -7.35 6.84
CA LEU A 223 -2.51 -8.69 7.02
C LEU A 223 -3.89 -8.67 7.69
N GLU A 224 -4.13 -7.76 8.65
CA GLU A 224 -5.48 -7.53 9.21
C GLU A 224 -6.44 -7.01 8.12
N ALA A 225 -6.00 -6.06 7.28
CA ALA A 225 -6.80 -5.56 6.16
C ALA A 225 -7.13 -6.67 5.15
N ALA A 226 -6.14 -7.50 4.77
CA ALA A 226 -6.35 -8.64 3.87
C ALA A 226 -7.35 -9.64 4.44
N SER A 227 -7.25 -9.95 5.74
CA SER A 227 -8.16 -10.84 6.47
C SER A 227 -9.61 -10.33 6.46
N LEU A 228 -9.79 -9.03 6.74
CA LEU A 228 -11.10 -8.38 6.69
C LEU A 228 -11.71 -8.39 5.29
N TYR A 229 -10.96 -8.00 4.26
CA TYR A 229 -11.46 -8.01 2.88
C TYR A 229 -11.87 -9.41 2.42
N ASP A 230 -11.09 -10.45 2.74
CA ASP A 230 -11.38 -11.84 2.36
C ASP A 230 -12.62 -12.39 3.07
N HIS A 231 -12.80 -12.04 4.35
CA HIS A 231 -13.99 -12.38 5.13
C HIS A 231 -15.25 -11.71 4.55
N VAL A 232 -15.20 -10.40 4.25
CA VAL A 232 -16.34 -9.69 3.66
C VAL A 232 -16.64 -10.21 2.26
N ALA A 233 -15.62 -10.49 1.45
CA ALA A 233 -15.79 -11.09 0.14
C ALA A 233 -16.53 -12.43 0.23
N THR A 234 -16.07 -13.33 1.10
CA THR A 234 -16.68 -14.64 1.32
C THR A 234 -18.13 -14.52 1.82
N ARG A 235 -18.44 -13.55 2.68
CA ARG A 235 -19.82 -13.27 3.11
C ARG A 235 -20.68 -12.75 1.95
N ALA A 236 -20.15 -11.83 1.14
CA ALA A 236 -20.86 -11.24 0.01
C ALA A 236 -21.07 -12.24 -1.15
N GLU A 237 -20.14 -13.18 -1.36
CA GLU A 237 -20.30 -14.33 -2.27
C GLU A 237 -21.48 -15.24 -1.87
N GLY A 238 -21.79 -15.33 -0.57
CA GLY A 238 -22.90 -16.11 -0.04
C GLY A 238 -24.21 -15.35 0.16
N SER A 239 -24.27 -14.04 -0.10
CA SER A 239 -25.50 -13.24 0.08
C SER A 239 -26.36 -13.24 -1.19
N SER A 240 -27.68 -13.26 -1.00
CA SER A 240 -28.66 -13.13 -2.08
C SER A 240 -28.94 -11.69 -2.48
N SER A 241 -28.44 -10.70 -1.72
CA SER A 241 -28.62 -9.28 -2.02
C SER A 241 -27.52 -8.77 -2.96
N PRO A 242 -27.86 -8.14 -4.10
CA PRO A 242 -26.85 -7.58 -5.00
C PRO A 242 -26.16 -6.37 -4.37
N ALA A 243 -24.83 -6.31 -4.50
CA ALA A 243 -24.03 -5.21 -3.95
C ALA A 243 -24.47 -3.84 -4.54
N PRO A 244 -24.80 -2.83 -3.71
CA PRO A 244 -25.32 -1.53 -4.16
C PRO A 244 -24.22 -0.59 -4.69
N SER A 245 -22.95 -0.96 -4.52
CA SER A 245 -21.78 -0.20 -4.97
C SER A 245 -20.57 -1.11 -5.15
N VAL A 246 -19.64 -0.73 -6.04
CA VAL A 246 -18.40 -1.48 -6.30
C VAL A 246 -17.55 -1.69 -5.03
N ASP A 247 -17.59 -0.72 -4.10
CA ASP A 247 -16.88 -0.71 -2.81
C ASP A 247 -17.10 -1.96 -1.94
N ILE A 248 -18.27 -2.60 -2.03
CA ILE A 248 -18.59 -3.83 -1.28
C ILE A 248 -18.96 -5.00 -2.21
N SER A 249 -18.55 -4.92 -3.47
CA SER A 249 -18.75 -6.02 -4.42
C SER A 249 -17.72 -7.15 -4.20
N PRO A 250 -18.11 -8.43 -4.32
CA PRO A 250 -17.19 -9.54 -4.08
C PRO A 250 -15.87 -9.49 -4.90
N PRO A 251 -15.88 -9.16 -6.22
CA PRO A 251 -14.63 -9.09 -6.98
C PRO A 251 -13.68 -8.01 -6.49
N VAL A 252 -14.20 -6.82 -6.15
CA VAL A 252 -13.37 -5.72 -5.62
C VAL A 252 -12.83 -6.09 -4.25
N LEU A 253 -13.64 -6.67 -3.37
CA LEU A 253 -13.21 -7.10 -2.03
C LEU A 253 -12.11 -8.19 -2.11
N ARG A 254 -12.29 -9.24 -2.93
CA ARG A 254 -11.22 -10.23 -3.18
C ARG A 254 -9.96 -9.57 -3.76
N GLY A 255 -10.12 -8.63 -4.69
CA GLY A 255 -9.00 -7.92 -5.29
C GLY A 255 -8.22 -7.07 -4.27
N LEU A 256 -8.92 -6.40 -3.35
CA LEU A 256 -8.32 -5.64 -2.26
C LEU A 256 -7.64 -6.54 -1.22
N ALA A 257 -8.20 -7.71 -0.92
CA ALA A 257 -7.54 -8.72 -0.08
C ALA A 257 -6.20 -9.16 -0.69
N SER A 258 -6.21 -9.48 -1.98
CA SER A 258 -5.02 -9.89 -2.74
C SER A 258 -3.98 -8.76 -2.84
N GLN A 259 -4.40 -7.51 -3.05
CA GLN A 259 -3.50 -6.35 -3.04
C GLN A 259 -2.82 -6.13 -1.68
N ALA A 260 -3.59 -6.16 -0.57
CA ALA A 260 -3.02 -6.02 0.77
C ALA A 260 -2.03 -7.16 1.09
N HIS A 261 -2.29 -8.37 0.58
CA HIS A 261 -1.38 -9.51 0.68
C HIS A 261 -0.10 -9.33 -0.15
N ALA A 262 -0.20 -8.77 -1.36
CA ALA A 262 0.95 -8.39 -2.19
C ALA A 262 1.86 -7.39 -1.46
N GLU A 263 1.27 -6.31 -0.92
CA GLU A 263 2.00 -5.27 -0.18
C GLU A 263 2.69 -5.84 1.07
N ALA A 264 2.00 -6.68 1.86
CA ALA A 264 2.59 -7.37 3.01
C ALA A 264 3.76 -8.28 2.61
N THR A 265 3.69 -8.94 1.46
CA THR A 265 4.76 -9.78 0.92
C THR A 265 5.97 -8.94 0.47
N LEU A 266 5.74 -7.79 -0.18
CA LEU A 266 6.80 -6.84 -0.53
C LEU A 266 7.50 -6.26 0.72
N LEU A 267 6.79 -6.07 1.84
CA LEU A 267 7.41 -5.63 3.09
C LEU A 267 8.42 -6.64 3.66
N ALA A 268 8.19 -7.94 3.45
CA ALA A 268 9.13 -8.98 3.87
C ALA A 268 10.43 -8.97 3.04
N VAL A 269 10.35 -8.57 1.76
CA VAL A 269 11.52 -8.29 0.90
C VAL A 269 12.20 -7.01 1.33
N LEU A 270 11.44 -5.91 1.44
CA LEU A 270 11.94 -4.59 1.83
C LEU A 270 12.79 -4.68 3.09
N LYS A 271 12.33 -5.42 4.11
CA LYS A 271 13.02 -5.60 5.40
C LYS A 271 14.54 -5.80 5.27
N ASP A 272 14.99 -6.58 4.29
CA ASP A 272 16.38 -7.01 4.12
C ASP A 272 17.04 -6.48 2.82
N ASP A 273 16.41 -5.53 2.12
CA ASP A 273 16.82 -5.03 0.78
C ASP A 273 17.61 -3.70 0.79
N PRO A 274 18.95 -3.71 0.71
CA PRO A 274 19.76 -2.52 0.89
C PRO A 274 19.83 -1.58 -0.33
N TYR A 275 19.25 -1.94 -1.48
CA TYR A 275 19.49 -1.19 -2.72
C TYR A 275 18.75 0.14 -2.83
N PRO A 276 17.45 0.24 -2.49
CA PRO A 276 16.77 1.53 -2.43
C PRO A 276 17.38 2.46 -1.39
N ALA A 277 18.00 1.90 -0.35
CA ALA A 277 18.73 2.67 0.66
C ALA A 277 19.84 3.49 0.03
N VAL A 278 20.76 2.83 -0.67
CA VAL A 278 21.93 3.48 -1.29
C VAL A 278 21.50 4.58 -2.26
N VAL A 279 20.46 4.34 -3.06
CA VAL A 279 19.92 5.35 -3.98
C VAL A 279 19.37 6.57 -3.23
N SER A 280 18.59 6.37 -2.17
CA SER A 280 18.02 7.48 -1.39
C SER A 280 19.08 8.27 -0.61
N GLN A 281 20.12 7.61 -0.07
CA GLN A 281 21.22 8.28 0.63
C GLN A 281 21.97 9.25 -0.28
N THR A 282 22.16 8.91 -1.57
CA THR A 282 22.79 9.84 -2.54
C THR A 282 21.99 11.12 -2.81
N ARG A 283 20.76 11.21 -2.30
CA ARG A 283 19.86 12.36 -2.42
C ARG A 283 19.59 13.07 -1.08
N ASN A 284 20.04 12.53 0.05
CA ASN A 284 19.84 13.14 1.37
C ASN A 284 21.00 14.09 1.70
N GLU A 285 20.75 15.41 1.62
CA GLU A 285 21.76 16.44 1.91
C GLU A 285 22.25 16.44 3.39
N ALA A 286 21.48 15.87 4.31
CA ALA A 286 21.87 15.70 5.70
C ALA A 286 22.74 14.46 5.95
N ASP A 287 22.81 13.50 5.00
CA ASP A 287 23.61 12.28 5.17
C ASP A 287 25.09 12.51 4.86
N LYS A 288 25.87 12.66 5.94
CA LYS A 288 27.32 12.83 5.89
C LYS A 288 28.10 11.54 6.16
N GLU A 289 27.44 10.39 6.29
CA GLU A 289 28.09 9.14 6.71
C GLU A 289 29.15 8.65 5.70
N TRP A 290 28.89 8.86 4.41
CA TRP A 290 29.82 8.56 3.33
C TRP A 290 31.17 9.28 3.43
N MET A 291 31.24 10.41 4.16
CA MET A 291 32.47 11.20 4.34
C MET A 291 33.50 10.51 5.24
N TYR A 292 33.07 9.60 6.11
CA TYR A 292 33.92 8.92 7.10
C TYR A 292 33.77 7.39 7.14
N ARG A 293 32.80 6.82 6.41
CA ARG A 293 32.63 5.38 6.23
C ARG A 293 32.17 5.06 4.81
N THR A 294 32.87 4.17 4.12
CA THR A 294 32.39 3.62 2.84
C THR A 294 31.14 2.74 3.09
N PRO A 295 30.00 2.97 2.41
CA PRO A 295 28.83 2.13 2.56
C PRO A 295 29.10 0.69 2.09
N SER A 296 29.00 -0.28 2.99
CA SER A 296 29.09 -1.71 2.66
C SER A 296 27.69 -2.29 2.43
N LEU A 297 27.41 -2.80 1.23
CA LEU A 297 26.18 -3.51 0.94
C LEU A 297 26.19 -4.91 1.62
N PRO A 298 25.20 -5.25 2.47
CA PRO A 298 25.09 -6.60 3.02
C PRO A 298 24.74 -7.61 1.90
N LYS A 299 25.22 -8.86 2.05
CA LYS A 299 24.84 -9.94 1.13
C LYS A 299 23.35 -10.25 1.26
N VAL A 300 22.61 -10.03 0.18
CA VAL A 300 21.17 -10.32 0.11
C VAL A 300 20.90 -11.78 -0.25
N ARG A 301 19.74 -12.29 0.16
CA ARG A 301 19.20 -13.58 -0.28
C ARG A 301 18.50 -13.39 -1.64
N ALA A 302 19.26 -12.96 -2.65
CA ALA A 302 18.76 -12.45 -3.91
C ALA A 302 17.70 -13.37 -4.56
N HIS A 303 18.03 -14.63 -4.86
CA HIS A 303 17.06 -15.59 -5.38
C HIS A 303 15.76 -15.73 -4.56
N LEU A 304 15.84 -15.70 -3.22
CA LEU A 304 14.65 -15.77 -2.36
C LEU A 304 13.79 -14.51 -2.52
N PHE A 305 14.40 -13.32 -2.50
CA PHE A 305 13.70 -12.06 -2.64
C PHE A 305 13.10 -11.89 -4.04
N ALA A 306 13.74 -12.44 -5.08
CA ALA A 306 13.16 -12.53 -6.40
C ALA A 306 11.85 -13.31 -6.39
N ARG A 307 11.84 -14.51 -5.78
CA ARG A 307 10.63 -15.35 -5.68
C ARG A 307 9.54 -14.79 -4.77
N LEU A 308 9.89 -14.09 -3.68
CA LEU A 308 8.89 -13.36 -2.88
C LEU A 308 8.26 -12.21 -3.69
N SER A 309 9.07 -11.49 -4.47
CA SER A 309 8.58 -10.39 -5.33
C SER A 309 7.70 -10.91 -6.48
N LEU A 310 7.94 -12.13 -6.96
CA LEU A 310 7.06 -12.81 -7.92
C LEU A 310 5.72 -13.21 -7.30
N ALA A 311 5.69 -13.75 -6.07
CA ALA A 311 4.42 -14.01 -5.39
C ALA A 311 3.62 -12.71 -5.18
N ALA A 312 4.27 -11.62 -4.79
CA ALA A 312 3.62 -10.31 -4.74
C ALA A 312 3.09 -9.85 -6.12
N ALA A 313 3.81 -10.11 -7.21
CA ALA A 313 3.35 -9.82 -8.57
C ALA A 313 2.14 -10.69 -8.98
N GLU A 314 2.09 -11.95 -8.56
CA GLU A 314 0.98 -12.88 -8.78
C GLU A 314 -0.29 -12.37 -8.04
N HIS A 315 -0.18 -12.03 -6.75
CA HIS A 315 -1.26 -11.41 -5.96
C HIS A 315 -1.72 -10.05 -6.55
N ALA A 316 -0.79 -9.15 -6.89
CA ALA A 316 -1.15 -7.88 -7.52
C ALA A 316 -1.79 -8.05 -8.91
N SER A 317 -1.43 -9.11 -9.65
CA SER A 317 -2.10 -9.45 -10.91
C SER A 317 -3.53 -9.94 -10.68
N GLN A 318 -3.75 -10.81 -9.69
CA GLN A 318 -5.09 -11.23 -9.28
C GLN A 318 -5.94 -10.02 -8.85
N ALA A 319 -5.36 -9.11 -8.06
CA ALA A 319 -6.01 -7.86 -7.66
C ALA A 319 -6.45 -7.01 -8.87
N ALA A 320 -5.54 -6.77 -9.82
CA ALA A 320 -5.83 -5.99 -11.03
C ALA A 320 -6.93 -6.64 -11.90
N THR A 321 -6.92 -7.97 -12.07
CA THR A 321 -7.94 -8.69 -12.84
C THR A 321 -9.32 -8.62 -12.17
N LEU A 322 -9.39 -8.88 -10.85
CA LEU A 322 -10.66 -8.89 -10.12
C LEU A 322 -11.27 -7.49 -10.04
N CYS A 323 -10.48 -6.48 -9.65
CA CYS A 323 -10.91 -5.08 -9.62
C CYS A 323 -11.22 -4.50 -11.01
N GLY A 324 -10.63 -5.05 -12.08
CA GLY A 324 -10.94 -4.70 -13.47
C GLY A 324 -12.28 -5.27 -13.97
N THR A 325 -12.91 -6.18 -13.24
CA THR A 325 -14.20 -6.77 -13.61
C THR A 325 -15.32 -5.74 -13.48
N ARG A 326 -15.97 -5.39 -14.59
CA ARG A 326 -17.08 -4.43 -14.58
C ARG A 326 -18.36 -5.05 -14.04
N LEU A 327 -18.94 -4.42 -13.04
CA LEU A 327 -20.27 -4.75 -12.53
C LEU A 327 -21.34 -4.08 -13.42
N SER A 328 -22.36 -4.86 -13.80
CA SER A 328 -23.46 -4.34 -14.61
C SER A 328 -24.25 -3.29 -13.84
N GLY A 329 -24.51 -2.14 -14.46
CA GLY A 329 -25.27 -1.03 -13.86
C GLY A 329 -24.54 -0.18 -12.81
N ALA A 330 -23.29 -0.52 -12.45
CA ALA A 330 -22.47 0.27 -11.52
C ALA A 330 -21.48 1.19 -12.26
N PRO A 331 -21.08 2.34 -11.67
CA PRO A 331 -19.93 3.11 -12.15
C PRO A 331 -18.65 2.27 -12.20
N PRO A 332 -17.70 2.55 -13.11
CA PRO A 332 -16.42 1.87 -13.11
C PRO A 332 -15.63 2.16 -11.83
N LEU A 333 -14.69 1.28 -11.47
CA LEU A 333 -13.75 1.52 -10.39
C LEU A 333 -12.84 2.70 -10.72
N ASN A 334 -12.46 3.46 -9.70
CA ASN A 334 -11.60 4.63 -9.77
C ASN A 334 -10.32 4.33 -10.58
N PRO A 335 -10.03 5.07 -11.67
CA PRO A 335 -8.88 4.79 -12.55
C PRO A 335 -7.53 4.96 -11.84
N ALA A 336 -7.44 5.74 -10.77
CA ALA A 336 -6.23 5.86 -9.96
C ALA A 336 -5.92 4.58 -9.18
N LEU A 337 -6.95 3.89 -8.67
CA LEU A 337 -6.80 2.59 -8.01
C LEU A 337 -6.44 1.51 -9.03
N LEU A 338 -7.15 1.42 -10.16
CA LEU A 338 -6.81 0.47 -11.23
C LEU A 338 -5.36 0.62 -11.73
N ARG A 339 -4.89 1.87 -11.90
CA ARG A 339 -3.49 2.12 -12.27
C ARG A 339 -2.52 1.68 -11.16
N TYR A 340 -2.82 1.97 -9.90
CA TYR A 340 -2.00 1.57 -8.77
C TYR A 340 -1.84 0.04 -8.67
N LEU A 341 -2.90 -0.73 -8.95
CA LEU A 341 -2.82 -2.20 -8.99
C LEU A 341 -1.90 -2.70 -10.11
N ASP A 342 -2.01 -2.17 -11.34
CA ASP A 342 -1.11 -2.55 -12.44
C ASP A 342 0.34 -2.08 -12.21
N ASP A 343 0.54 -0.87 -11.68
CA ASP A 343 1.89 -0.39 -11.34
C ASP A 343 2.50 -1.19 -10.18
N THR A 344 1.72 -1.64 -9.18
CA THR A 344 2.21 -2.58 -8.13
C THR A 344 2.62 -3.92 -8.73
N ARG A 345 1.81 -4.49 -9.64
CA ARG A 345 2.11 -5.73 -10.36
C ARG A 345 3.41 -5.62 -11.16
N ARG A 346 3.58 -4.54 -11.94
CA ARG A 346 4.81 -4.26 -12.70
C ARG A 346 6.01 -4.08 -11.80
N THR A 347 5.88 -3.29 -10.74
CA THR A 347 6.96 -2.98 -9.80
C THR A 347 7.44 -4.25 -9.08
N SER A 348 6.51 -5.09 -8.62
CA SER A 348 6.83 -6.39 -8.00
C SER A 348 7.60 -7.31 -8.96
N ARG A 349 7.20 -7.34 -10.25
CA ARG A 349 7.86 -8.16 -11.29
C ARG A 349 9.23 -7.59 -11.69
N ALA A 350 9.36 -6.27 -11.81
CA ALA A 350 10.63 -5.60 -12.06
C ALA A 350 11.61 -5.79 -10.89
N ARG A 351 11.13 -5.73 -9.64
CA ARG A 351 11.90 -6.06 -8.43
C ARG A 351 12.40 -7.50 -8.45
N ALA A 352 11.60 -8.44 -8.92
CA ALA A 352 12.05 -9.82 -9.11
C ALA A 352 13.20 -9.91 -10.11
N CYS A 353 13.06 -9.27 -11.28
CA CYS A 353 14.14 -9.16 -12.27
C CYS A 353 15.39 -8.50 -11.69
N ARG A 354 15.26 -7.42 -10.91
CA ARG A 354 16.39 -6.79 -10.19
C ARG A 354 17.10 -7.77 -9.26
N PHE A 355 16.37 -8.59 -8.51
CA PHE A 355 16.98 -9.60 -7.65
C PHE A 355 17.61 -10.76 -8.40
N PHE A 356 17.05 -11.22 -9.53
CA PHE A 356 17.77 -12.17 -10.40
C PHE A 356 19.04 -11.55 -11.00
N ALA A 357 19.05 -10.25 -11.29
CA ALA A 357 20.25 -9.55 -11.72
C ALA A 357 21.34 -9.54 -10.64
N ILE A 358 20.95 -9.31 -9.37
CA ILE A 358 21.87 -9.36 -8.23
C ILE A 358 22.40 -10.79 -8.00
N ASP A 359 21.54 -11.81 -8.13
CA ASP A 359 21.92 -13.22 -8.03
C ASP A 359 22.97 -13.59 -9.09
N ALA A 360 22.75 -13.16 -10.34
CA ALA A 360 23.68 -13.33 -11.45
C ALA A 360 25.00 -12.57 -11.26
N GLU A 361 24.99 -11.33 -10.75
CA GLU A 361 26.24 -10.59 -10.47
C GLU A 361 27.06 -11.25 -9.35
N ILE A 362 26.40 -11.78 -8.31
CA ILE A 362 27.06 -12.56 -7.25
C ILE A 362 27.71 -13.84 -7.81
N ALA A 363 27.12 -14.45 -8.84
CA ALA A 363 27.71 -15.57 -9.58
C ALA A 363 28.83 -15.17 -10.56
N GLY A 364 29.06 -13.87 -10.77
CA GLY A 364 30.05 -13.34 -11.72
C GLY A 364 29.52 -13.14 -13.15
N GLU A 365 28.23 -13.34 -13.40
CA GLU A 365 27.58 -13.21 -14.71
C GLU A 365 27.04 -11.78 -14.94
N THR A 366 27.93 -10.79 -15.03
CA THR A 366 27.57 -9.38 -15.29
C THR A 366 26.73 -9.21 -16.56
N GLY A 367 26.97 -10.02 -17.60
CA GLY A 367 26.18 -10.02 -18.84
C GLY A 367 24.72 -10.45 -18.62
N THR A 368 24.52 -11.55 -17.90
CA THR A 368 23.19 -12.04 -17.49
C THR A 368 22.50 -11.03 -16.57
N ALA A 369 23.24 -10.42 -15.64
CA ALA A 369 22.71 -9.39 -14.74
C ALA A 369 22.17 -8.16 -15.50
N LEU A 370 22.89 -7.67 -16.51
CA LEU A 370 22.43 -6.57 -17.36
C LEU A 370 21.20 -6.92 -18.19
N ALA A 371 21.06 -8.17 -18.67
CA ALA A 371 19.85 -8.62 -19.36
C ALA A 371 18.63 -8.61 -18.43
N TRP A 372 18.79 -9.04 -17.17
CA TRP A 372 17.75 -8.98 -16.15
C TRP A 372 17.34 -7.54 -15.79
N LEU A 373 18.28 -6.60 -15.67
CA LEU A 373 17.94 -5.18 -15.43
C LEU A 373 17.18 -4.56 -16.61
N ARG A 374 17.55 -4.90 -17.86
CA ARG A 374 16.80 -4.46 -19.05
C ARG A 374 15.38 -5.02 -19.07
N ALA A 375 15.21 -6.29 -18.69
CA ALA A 375 13.89 -6.90 -18.53
C ALA A 375 13.07 -6.20 -17.42
N ALA A 376 13.72 -5.76 -16.34
CA ALA A 376 13.07 -4.99 -15.27
C ALA A 376 12.56 -3.62 -15.78
N LEU A 377 13.38 -2.86 -16.52
CA LEU A 377 12.95 -1.60 -17.13
C LEU A 377 11.79 -1.81 -18.13
N GLN A 378 11.84 -2.88 -18.93
CA GLN A 378 10.78 -3.27 -19.86
C GLN A 378 9.43 -3.50 -19.16
N GLU A 379 9.40 -4.20 -18.01
CA GLU A 379 8.18 -4.42 -17.21
C GLU A 379 7.58 -3.11 -16.67
N LEU A 380 8.44 -2.19 -16.21
CA LEU A 380 8.02 -0.85 -15.76
C LEU A 380 7.53 0.05 -16.91
N GLY A 381 7.85 -0.30 -18.16
CA GLY A 381 7.57 0.53 -19.34
C GLY A 381 8.54 1.70 -19.48
N VAL A 382 9.77 1.55 -19.00
CA VAL A 382 10.87 2.52 -19.12
C VAL A 382 11.81 2.05 -20.23
N GLU A 383 12.15 2.93 -21.17
CA GLU A 383 13.15 2.62 -22.21
C GLU A 383 14.53 2.40 -21.57
N SER A 384 15.20 1.28 -21.90
CA SER A 384 16.58 1.04 -21.41
C SER A 384 17.53 2.10 -21.94
N ARG A 385 18.69 2.33 -21.30
CA ARG A 385 19.66 3.32 -21.82
C ARG A 385 20.14 3.01 -23.23
N THR A 386 20.22 1.73 -23.58
CA THR A 386 20.56 1.28 -24.94
C THR A 386 19.45 1.61 -25.95
N ASP A 387 18.19 1.40 -25.60
CA ASP A 387 17.05 1.71 -26.48
C ASP A 387 16.81 3.22 -26.58
N ALA A 388 16.96 3.95 -25.48
CA ALA A 388 16.90 5.40 -25.44
C ALA A 388 18.04 6.04 -26.25
N ALA A 389 19.25 5.45 -26.27
CA ALA A 389 20.33 5.90 -27.14
C ALA A 389 20.03 5.64 -28.62
N ALA A 390 19.52 4.45 -28.97
CA ALA A 390 19.11 4.12 -30.34
C ALA A 390 17.92 4.98 -30.83
N THR A 391 17.04 5.39 -29.91
CA THR A 391 15.87 6.23 -30.20
C THR A 391 16.22 7.72 -30.23
N ALA A 392 17.16 8.18 -29.39
CA ALA A 392 17.75 9.52 -29.47
C ALA A 392 18.66 9.71 -30.70
N ALA A 393 19.24 8.64 -31.24
CA ALA A 393 19.88 8.70 -32.57
C ALA A 393 18.86 8.93 -33.71
N LYS A 394 17.56 8.73 -33.48
CA LYS A 394 16.46 8.94 -34.45
C LYS A 394 15.60 10.19 -34.17
N LYS A 395 15.72 10.84 -33.00
CA LYS A 395 14.97 12.05 -32.63
C LYS A 395 15.93 13.17 -32.23
N SER A 396 15.67 14.39 -32.69
CA SER A 396 16.55 15.54 -32.44
C SER A 396 16.80 15.79 -30.94
N SER A 397 18.03 16.24 -30.63
CA SER A 397 18.60 16.31 -29.27
C SER A 397 17.82 17.15 -28.25
N LEU A 398 16.90 18.00 -28.72
CA LEU A 398 16.03 18.84 -27.89
C LEU A 398 15.02 18.03 -27.04
N GLY A 399 14.59 16.85 -27.48
CA GLY A 399 13.60 16.04 -26.74
C GLY A 399 14.15 15.36 -25.48
N ALA A 400 15.43 14.97 -25.48
CA ALA A 400 16.02 14.18 -24.40
C ALA A 400 16.26 15.00 -23.11
N GLY A 401 16.60 16.28 -23.24
CA GLY A 401 16.80 17.18 -22.09
C GLY A 401 15.50 17.48 -21.34
N PHE A 402 14.40 17.69 -22.07
CA PHE A 402 13.09 17.97 -21.47
C PHE A 402 12.53 16.76 -20.71
N SER A 403 12.79 15.53 -21.18
CA SER A 403 12.40 14.30 -20.48
C SER A 403 13.08 14.18 -19.11
N ARG A 404 14.39 14.45 -19.03
CA ARG A 404 15.15 14.45 -17.76
C ARG A 404 14.63 15.51 -16.80
N LEU A 405 14.43 16.75 -17.26
CA LEU A 405 13.89 17.83 -16.42
C LEU A 405 12.48 17.50 -15.89
N ARG A 406 11.63 16.88 -16.72
CA ARG A 406 10.29 16.42 -16.31
C ARG A 406 10.35 15.30 -15.27
N LYS A 407 11.32 14.39 -15.38
CA LYS A 407 11.60 13.36 -14.37
C LYS A 407 12.02 14.01 -13.05
N ASP A 408 13.06 14.85 -13.06
CA ASP A 408 13.55 15.56 -11.86
C ASP A 408 12.43 16.38 -11.15
N TRP A 409 11.51 16.96 -11.92
CA TRP A 409 10.33 17.66 -11.39
C TRP A 409 9.28 16.73 -10.79
N ALA A 410 9.00 15.58 -11.41
CA ALA A 410 8.10 14.57 -10.86
C ALA A 410 8.67 13.99 -9.57
N GLU A 411 9.96 13.73 -9.53
CA GLU A 411 10.72 13.25 -8.37
C GLU A 411 10.63 14.22 -7.19
N LYS A 412 10.99 15.50 -7.39
CA LYS A 412 10.84 16.53 -6.34
C LYS A 412 9.40 16.73 -5.87
N ARG A 413 8.42 16.45 -6.74
CA ARG A 413 6.99 16.50 -6.37
C ARG A 413 6.60 15.31 -5.49
N GLU A 414 7.15 14.13 -5.71
CA GLU A 414 6.88 12.95 -4.90
C GLU A 414 7.51 13.06 -3.51
N ASP A 415 8.77 13.49 -3.43
CA ASP A 415 9.44 13.78 -2.14
C ASP A 415 8.59 14.74 -1.28
N LYS A 416 8.13 15.84 -1.91
CA LYS A 416 7.25 16.83 -1.28
C LYS A 416 5.86 16.30 -0.92
N LYS A 417 5.37 15.22 -1.56
CA LYS A 417 4.12 14.54 -1.15
C LYS A 417 4.35 13.67 0.08
N VAL A 418 5.51 13.01 0.18
CA VAL A 418 5.89 12.21 1.35
C VAL A 418 5.97 13.11 2.58
N GLU A 419 6.71 14.21 2.48
CA GLU A 419 6.86 15.22 3.55
C GLU A 419 5.53 15.81 4.02
N ARG A 420 4.53 15.90 3.11
CA ARG A 420 3.21 16.49 3.39
C ARG A 420 2.12 15.46 3.67
N GLU A 421 2.47 14.16 3.68
CA GLU A 421 1.54 13.01 3.80
C GLU A 421 0.50 12.87 2.65
N THR A 422 0.46 13.81 1.71
CA THR A 422 -0.56 13.91 0.66
C THR A 422 -0.30 12.95 -0.51
N ALA A 423 -0.97 11.79 -0.51
CA ALA A 423 -1.07 10.89 -1.67
C ALA A 423 0.28 10.48 -2.32
N TRP A 424 1.33 10.34 -1.52
CA TRP A 424 2.58 9.68 -1.90
C TRP A 424 2.38 8.18 -2.15
N GLY A 425 3.14 7.62 -3.10
CA GLY A 425 3.11 6.19 -3.43
C GLY A 425 1.96 5.74 -4.31
N ALA A 426 1.23 6.68 -4.93
CA ALA A 426 0.13 6.40 -5.86
C ALA A 426 0.59 5.77 -7.21
N ASP A 427 1.86 5.39 -7.32
CA ASP A 427 2.54 4.72 -8.43
C ASP A 427 3.02 3.30 -8.07
N GLY A 428 2.63 2.75 -6.91
CA GLY A 428 3.00 1.39 -6.50
C GLY A 428 4.49 1.18 -6.22
N GLY A 429 5.27 2.27 -6.02
CA GLY A 429 6.73 2.21 -5.83
C GLY A 429 7.54 2.22 -7.13
N LYS A 430 6.89 2.36 -8.28
CA LYS A 430 7.49 2.34 -9.62
C LYS A 430 8.66 3.30 -9.78
N MET A 431 8.55 4.53 -9.27
CA MET A 431 9.61 5.54 -9.37
C MET A 431 10.85 5.17 -8.57
N GLU A 432 10.70 4.63 -7.35
CA GLU A 432 11.85 4.20 -6.54
C GLU A 432 12.55 2.99 -7.17
N GLU A 433 11.79 1.95 -7.53
CA GLU A 433 12.32 0.76 -8.20
C GLU A 433 13.06 1.12 -9.50
N THR A 434 12.51 2.04 -10.32
CA THR A 434 13.17 2.55 -11.53
C THR A 434 14.56 3.13 -11.22
N ARG A 435 14.68 3.98 -10.19
CA ARG A 435 15.95 4.61 -9.81
C ARG A 435 16.98 3.56 -9.37
N VAL A 436 16.54 2.50 -8.67
CA VAL A 436 17.43 1.40 -8.26
C VAL A 436 17.94 0.61 -9.46
N ILE A 437 17.05 0.24 -10.38
CA ILE A 437 17.43 -0.49 -11.60
C ILE A 437 18.39 0.36 -12.44
N GLU A 438 18.11 1.65 -12.65
CA GLU A 438 19.00 2.55 -13.38
C GLU A 438 20.37 2.71 -12.70
N HIS A 439 20.43 2.84 -11.37
CA HIS A 439 21.69 2.93 -10.63
C HIS A 439 22.55 1.68 -10.85
N LEU A 440 21.94 0.49 -10.77
CA LEU A 440 22.61 -0.78 -11.02
C LEU A 440 23.01 -0.95 -12.49
N GLU A 441 22.17 -0.54 -13.44
CA GLU A 441 22.47 -0.59 -14.88
C GLU A 441 23.71 0.24 -15.20
N VAL A 442 23.81 1.46 -14.67
CA VAL A 442 25.00 2.32 -14.85
C VAL A 442 26.25 1.69 -14.25
N LYS A 443 26.14 1.13 -13.04
CA LYS A 443 27.26 0.51 -12.33
C LYS A 443 27.78 -0.70 -13.08
N TRP A 444 26.90 -1.64 -13.43
CA TRP A 444 27.29 -2.91 -14.04
C TRP A 444 27.61 -2.78 -15.53
N THR A 445 27.05 -1.83 -16.26
CA THR A 445 27.48 -1.53 -17.64
C THR A 445 28.96 -1.12 -17.65
N LYS A 446 29.37 -0.20 -16.77
CA LYS A 446 30.78 0.19 -16.64
C LYS A 446 31.70 -0.98 -16.28
N ILE A 447 31.26 -1.87 -15.38
CA ILE A 447 32.06 -3.05 -14.98
C ILE A 447 32.14 -4.06 -16.14
N ASN A 448 31.06 -4.24 -16.90
CA ASN A 448 31.06 -5.11 -18.07
C ASN A 448 31.97 -4.56 -19.18
N ASP A 449 31.84 -3.28 -19.54
CA ASP A 449 32.60 -2.67 -20.63
C ASP A 449 34.10 -2.56 -20.32
N LEU A 450 34.48 -2.41 -19.05
CA LEU A 450 35.88 -2.18 -18.64
C LEU A 450 36.60 -3.42 -18.08
N VAL A 451 35.88 -4.43 -17.58
CA VAL A 451 36.48 -5.52 -16.81
C VAL A 451 36.08 -6.92 -17.30
N THR A 452 34.78 -7.21 -17.42
CA THR A 452 34.32 -8.60 -17.65
C THR A 452 33.97 -8.91 -19.11
N THR A 453 33.67 -7.89 -19.91
CA THR A 453 33.41 -7.94 -21.37
C THR A 453 32.43 -9.03 -21.82
N GLN A 454 31.45 -9.37 -20.97
CA GLN A 454 30.51 -10.45 -21.24
C GLN A 454 29.45 -10.01 -22.25
N ALA A 455 29.04 -10.94 -23.12
CA ALA A 455 27.88 -10.75 -23.98
C ALA A 455 26.61 -10.65 -23.12
N ILE A 456 25.71 -9.74 -23.48
CA ILE A 456 24.45 -9.51 -22.76
C ILE A 456 23.33 -10.29 -23.48
N PRO A 457 22.67 -11.27 -22.84
CA PRO A 457 21.55 -11.99 -23.42
C PRO A 457 20.36 -11.08 -23.78
N THR A 458 19.44 -11.59 -24.61
CA THR A 458 18.16 -10.92 -24.88
C THR A 458 17.23 -10.98 -23.67
N THR A 459 16.37 -9.97 -23.48
CA THR A 459 15.41 -9.96 -22.36
C THR A 459 14.47 -11.16 -22.41
N GLY A 460 14.03 -11.58 -23.60
CA GLY A 460 13.23 -12.79 -23.78
C GLY A 460 13.91 -14.09 -23.32
N SER A 461 15.23 -14.20 -23.45
CA SER A 461 16.00 -15.37 -22.99
C SER A 461 15.99 -15.51 -21.47
N VAL A 462 16.23 -14.41 -20.75
CA VAL A 462 16.21 -14.43 -19.28
C VAL A 462 14.79 -14.55 -18.72
N LEU A 463 13.81 -13.86 -19.32
CA LEU A 463 12.40 -13.98 -18.90
C LEU A 463 11.84 -15.40 -19.05
N ALA A 464 12.31 -16.19 -20.02
CA ALA A 464 11.94 -17.59 -20.19
C ALA A 464 12.46 -18.51 -19.06
N GLN A 465 13.42 -18.06 -18.25
CA GLN A 465 13.98 -18.77 -17.10
C GLN A 465 13.32 -18.38 -15.78
N MET A 466 12.33 -17.47 -15.80
CA MET A 466 11.69 -16.96 -14.60
C MET A 466 10.91 -18.08 -13.86
N PRO A 467 11.25 -18.39 -12.59
CA PRO A 467 10.53 -19.38 -11.80
C PRO A 467 9.18 -18.82 -11.32
N SER A 468 8.40 -19.64 -10.61
CA SER A 468 7.19 -19.17 -9.91
C SER A 468 7.49 -18.45 -8.60
N GLY A 469 6.48 -17.72 -8.12
CA GLY A 469 6.45 -17.12 -6.79
C GLY A 469 6.79 -18.09 -5.65
N ARG A 470 7.05 -17.51 -4.48
CA ARG A 470 7.10 -18.22 -3.21
C ARG A 470 6.33 -17.43 -2.16
N GLU A 471 5.30 -18.04 -1.60
CA GLU A 471 4.56 -17.48 -0.48
C GLU A 471 5.42 -17.38 0.79
N ILE A 472 5.10 -16.38 1.62
CA ILE A 472 5.70 -16.17 2.94
C ILE A 472 4.66 -15.91 4.02
N HIS A 473 3.54 -15.27 3.67
CA HIS A 473 2.43 -15.04 4.57
C HIS A 473 1.32 -16.05 4.35
N THR A 474 0.44 -16.17 5.33
CA THR A 474 -0.85 -16.86 5.19
C THR A 474 -1.86 -15.98 5.88
N ILE A 475 -2.88 -15.55 5.13
CA ILE A 475 -3.95 -14.71 5.67
C ILE A 475 -4.67 -15.55 6.74
N LYS A 476 -4.63 -15.07 7.99
CA LYS A 476 -5.41 -15.68 9.06
C LYS A 476 -6.89 -15.33 8.84
N PRO A 477 -7.84 -16.29 8.89
CA PRO A 477 -9.25 -15.97 8.81
C PRO A 477 -9.65 -14.96 9.89
N PHE A 478 -10.43 -13.94 9.52
CA PHE A 478 -10.93 -12.96 10.46
C PHE A 478 -11.83 -13.63 11.50
N GLN A 479 -11.64 -13.28 12.77
CA GLN A 479 -12.49 -13.69 13.87
C GLN A 479 -13.33 -12.50 14.31
N PRO A 480 -14.66 -12.52 14.06
CA PRO A 480 -15.57 -11.48 14.54
C PRO A 480 -15.41 -11.25 16.05
N ALA A 481 -15.31 -10.00 16.46
CA ALA A 481 -15.34 -9.65 17.87
C ALA A 481 -16.77 -9.84 18.41
N GLU A 482 -16.90 -10.65 19.46
CA GLU A 482 -18.16 -10.96 20.11
C GLU A 482 -18.43 -9.99 21.27
N LEU A 483 -19.69 -9.84 21.68
CA LEU A 483 -20.00 -9.13 22.93
C LEU A 483 -19.66 -10.05 24.10
N ASP A 484 -18.88 -9.55 25.06
CA ASP A 484 -18.69 -10.22 26.35
C ASP A 484 -20.05 -10.54 26.97
N ARG A 485 -20.19 -11.76 27.51
CA ARG A 485 -21.47 -12.27 28.04
C ARG A 485 -22.13 -11.31 29.03
N SER A 486 -21.36 -10.65 29.90
CA SER A 486 -21.85 -9.67 30.86
C SER A 486 -22.37 -8.38 30.21
N VAL A 487 -21.75 -7.94 29.10
CA VAL A 487 -22.21 -6.80 28.30
C VAL A 487 -23.49 -7.16 27.56
N LEU A 488 -23.56 -8.36 26.98
CA LEU A 488 -24.78 -8.87 26.36
C LEU A 488 -25.92 -8.99 27.38
N GLU A 489 -25.67 -9.60 28.54
CA GLU A 489 -26.66 -9.72 29.62
C GLU A 489 -27.14 -8.35 30.15
N ALA A 490 -26.29 -7.33 30.18
CA ALA A 490 -26.70 -5.95 30.50
C ALA A 490 -27.71 -5.37 29.48
N THR A 491 -27.63 -5.76 28.20
CA THR A 491 -28.61 -5.31 27.18
C THR A 491 -30.01 -5.93 27.32
N ARG A 492 -30.25 -6.79 28.32
CA ARG A 492 -31.59 -7.27 28.71
C ARG A 492 -32.42 -6.24 29.45
N ALA A 493 -31.79 -5.20 30.02
CA ALA A 493 -32.52 -4.07 30.57
C ALA A 493 -33.24 -3.31 29.43
N PRO A 494 -34.51 -2.91 29.60
CA PRO A 494 -35.14 -1.94 28.72
C PRO A 494 -34.34 -0.62 28.69
N PRO A 495 -34.25 0.06 27.54
CA PRO A 495 -33.60 1.37 27.48
C PRO A 495 -34.38 2.40 28.30
N ASP A 496 -33.67 3.28 29.01
CA ASP A 496 -34.31 4.37 29.75
C ASP A 496 -34.89 5.41 28.77
N ARG A 497 -36.03 6.01 29.14
CA ARG A 497 -36.78 6.92 28.24
C ARG A 497 -36.04 8.23 27.92
N SER A 498 -34.91 8.49 28.58
CA SER A 498 -33.97 9.57 28.30
C SER A 498 -33.04 9.30 27.12
N ASP A 499 -32.87 8.03 26.74
CA ASP A 499 -31.77 7.58 25.89
C ASP A 499 -32.17 7.51 24.41
N ASP A 500 -33.45 7.77 24.09
CA ASP A 500 -33.97 7.82 22.74
C ASP A 500 -33.57 9.13 22.04
N PHE A 501 -32.31 9.19 21.62
CA PHE A 501 -31.82 10.18 20.68
C PHE A 501 -32.44 9.91 19.30
N GLY A 502 -33.69 10.37 19.12
CA GLY A 502 -34.40 10.35 17.84
C GLY A 502 -33.62 11.05 16.72
N GLU A 503 -34.13 11.01 15.50
CA GLU A 503 -33.44 11.53 14.30
C GLU A 503 -33.08 13.02 14.44
N ALA A 504 -31.88 13.28 14.98
CA ALA A 504 -31.30 14.60 15.05
C ALA A 504 -31.00 15.07 13.61
N LEU A 505 -31.95 15.84 13.07
CA LEU A 505 -31.90 16.41 11.73
C LEU A 505 -30.54 17.08 11.53
N SER A 506 -29.76 16.53 10.60
CA SER A 506 -28.41 16.99 10.34
C SER A 506 -28.51 18.35 9.66
N SER A 507 -27.79 19.36 10.17
CA SER A 507 -27.69 20.73 9.61
C SER A 507 -27.01 20.82 8.22
N ASP A 508 -27.05 19.72 7.45
CA ASP A 508 -26.50 19.54 6.10
C ASP A 508 -27.63 19.24 5.08
N ASP A 509 -28.88 19.00 5.53
CA ASP A 509 -30.06 18.83 4.66
C ASP A 509 -30.73 20.15 4.25
N GLU A 510 -30.38 21.28 4.90
CA GLU A 510 -30.80 22.64 4.51
C GLU A 510 -30.48 22.98 3.04
N ALA A 511 -29.43 22.37 2.47
CA ALA A 511 -29.02 22.56 1.07
C ALA A 511 -30.03 22.04 0.02
N LYS A 512 -31.13 21.41 0.44
CA LYS A 512 -32.22 20.96 -0.45
C LYS A 512 -33.57 21.66 -0.22
N GLY A 513 -33.69 22.53 0.78
CA GLY A 513 -34.96 23.17 1.16
C GLY A 513 -35.30 24.45 0.39
N GLN A 514 -34.30 25.15 -0.18
CA GLN A 514 -34.48 26.48 -0.78
C GLN A 514 -34.32 26.46 -2.30
N GLN A 515 -35.32 25.93 -3.01
CA GLN A 515 -35.48 26.12 -4.47
C GLN A 515 -36.91 26.57 -4.82
N HIS A 516 -37.41 27.60 -4.13
CA HIS A 516 -38.62 28.32 -4.55
C HIS A 516 -38.62 29.76 -4.03
N THR A 517 -37.78 30.64 -4.61
CA THR A 517 -38.06 32.09 -4.75
C THR A 517 -37.09 32.75 -5.73
N GLU A 518 -37.69 33.43 -6.72
CA GLU A 518 -37.18 34.54 -7.56
C GLU A 518 -36.03 34.30 -8.58
N PRO A 519 -36.19 34.78 -9.85
CA PRO A 519 -35.13 34.78 -10.84
C PRO A 519 -34.14 35.94 -10.63
N PRO A 520 -32.87 35.84 -11.09
CA PRO A 520 -31.86 36.85 -10.79
C PRO A 520 -32.09 38.15 -11.59
N GLY A 521 -32.29 39.28 -10.91
CA GLY A 521 -32.30 40.60 -11.56
C GLY A 521 -32.95 41.77 -10.81
N ALA A 522 -33.73 41.55 -9.74
CA ALA A 522 -34.43 42.62 -9.04
C ALA A 522 -33.55 43.34 -8.00
N TYR A 523 -33.51 44.68 -8.06
CA TYR A 523 -32.94 45.51 -6.99
C TYR A 523 -33.95 45.65 -5.82
N PRO A 524 -33.51 45.61 -4.55
CA PRO A 524 -34.41 45.73 -3.40
C PRO A 524 -34.86 47.19 -3.21
N GLY A 525 -36.10 47.51 -3.56
CA GLY A 525 -36.66 48.85 -3.31
C GLY A 525 -38.03 49.19 -3.93
N ALA A 526 -38.48 48.45 -4.96
CA ALA A 526 -39.74 48.75 -5.64
C ALA A 526 -40.95 48.04 -5.00
N ARG A 527 -41.52 48.66 -3.97
CA ARG A 527 -42.88 48.34 -3.49
C ARG A 527 -43.86 49.30 -4.17
N GLN A 528 -44.72 48.82 -5.07
CA GLN A 528 -45.89 49.59 -5.48
C GLN A 528 -47.04 48.68 -5.92
N ASP A 529 -48.21 48.95 -5.36
CA ASP A 529 -49.45 48.23 -5.63
C ASP A 529 -49.97 48.52 -7.04
N HIS A 530 -50.44 47.49 -7.76
CA HIS A 530 -51.52 47.67 -8.73
C HIS A 530 -52.40 46.43 -8.85
N HIS A 531 -53.71 46.64 -8.71
CA HIS A 531 -54.75 45.67 -9.02
C HIS A 531 -55.01 45.57 -10.52
N GLY A 532 -55.39 44.37 -10.98
CA GLY A 532 -56.36 44.21 -12.08
C GLY A 532 -55.90 43.47 -13.33
N GLY A 533 -56.82 42.69 -13.93
CA GLY A 533 -56.86 42.53 -15.39
C GLY A 533 -56.53 41.16 -16.01
N SER A 534 -57.49 40.23 -15.94
CA SER A 534 -57.92 39.32 -17.03
C SER A 534 -57.02 39.04 -18.26
N SER A 535 -56.67 37.76 -18.44
CA SER A 535 -56.82 36.92 -19.65
C SER A 535 -56.78 37.56 -21.06
N TYR A 536 -55.81 37.16 -21.90
CA TYR A 536 -55.99 36.17 -23.00
C TYR A 536 -54.72 35.99 -23.86
N TYR A 537 -54.58 34.80 -24.46
CA TYR A 537 -53.49 34.27 -25.31
C TYR A 537 -52.17 33.90 -24.62
#